data_AF-R7JFX4-F1
#
_entry.id   AF-R7JFX4-F1
#
_cell.length_a   1.000
_cell.length_b   1.000
_cell.length_c   1.000
_cell.angle_alpha   90.00
_cell.angle_beta   90.00
_cell.angle_gamma   90.00
#
_symmetry.space_group_name_H-M   'P 1'
#
loop_
_entity.id
_entity.type
_entity.pdbx_description
1 polymer ?
#
loop_
_entity_poly.entity_id
_entity_poly.type
_entity_poly.pdbx_seq_one_letter_code
_entity_poly.pdbx_strand_id
1 'polypeptide(L)'
;MDKNQLHQKFQELYTKKLEPKIIPLEQERKSIAKASNINLLIAVLCLIGSIGGFLLLSKAYILLFLIPAVIMFVIENKRQRKFRLKLKQQLLMELFSLFGKFMYCPDKELITRNEIRKTGLFPKFNHKRDDDRIVGNYKGMDIIIVETELTHTESGGEGNSDSTVTDFNGLIIKTTLNKPYKGKTLLYQKVIGQKGQKQAIKSLLSDSLGDEQADKIANSDVVNAVTGVLAFAEKLPLKHLKLSENGVSLSLNNKNKEIRVAGNLQKVTLEDSEFNQMYDIYSDDQVEARYILTPTFMERLKNVREVIGGFDVHCLIENKYITLFIETPNDFFEIGNNITDSINNKRNYECIFVQLINIFNLIHYFKLDKKLGL
;
A
#
# COMPACT_ATOMS: atom_id res chain seq x y z
N MET A 1 -7.77 18.46 11.41
CA MET A 1 -8.35 18.08 12.72
C MET A 1 -7.22 18.11 13.72
N ASP A 2 -7.38 18.72 14.89
CA ASP A 2 -6.30 18.79 15.89
C ASP A 2 -5.92 17.39 16.39
N LYS A 3 -4.65 17.19 16.75
CA LYS A 3 -4.07 15.89 17.16
C LYS A 3 -4.81 15.30 18.37
N ASN A 4 -5.20 16.15 19.32
CA ASN A 4 -5.95 15.74 20.51
C ASN A 4 -7.35 15.24 20.15
N GLN A 5 -8.04 15.94 19.25
CA GLN A 5 -9.36 15.54 18.76
C GLN A 5 -9.29 14.22 17.98
N LEU A 6 -8.20 14.00 17.23
CA LEU A 6 -7.99 12.76 16.50
C LEU A 6 -7.81 11.56 17.42
N HIS A 7 -6.96 11.73 18.43
CA HIS A 7 -6.73 10.71 19.43
C HIS A 7 -8.03 10.37 20.16
N GLN A 8 -8.81 11.38 20.58
CA GLN A 8 -10.09 11.16 21.26
C GLN A 8 -11.08 10.36 20.40
N LYS A 9 -11.22 10.69 19.10
CA LYS A 9 -12.08 9.93 18.18
C LYS A 9 -11.62 8.49 18.00
N PHE A 10 -10.32 8.25 17.93
CA PHE A 10 -9.78 6.90 17.88
C PHE A 10 -10.10 6.13 19.16
N GLN A 11 -9.89 6.73 20.33
CA GLN A 11 -10.20 6.09 21.62
C GLN A 11 -11.66 5.69 21.70
N GLU A 12 -12.57 6.59 21.33
CA GLU A 12 -13.99 6.31 21.33
C GLU A 12 -14.35 5.15 20.38
N LEU A 13 -13.83 5.16 19.15
CA LEU A 13 -14.04 4.07 18.21
C LEU A 13 -13.50 2.74 18.76
N TYR A 14 -12.29 2.76 19.32
CA TYR A 14 -11.62 1.58 19.82
C TYR A 14 -12.43 0.93 20.93
N THR A 15 -12.76 1.67 21.98
CA THR A 15 -13.48 1.14 23.14
C THR A 15 -14.92 0.76 22.83
N LYS A 16 -15.64 1.56 22.02
CA LYS A 16 -17.07 1.30 21.76
C LYS A 16 -17.31 0.25 20.68
N LYS A 17 -16.42 0.12 19.67
CA LYS A 17 -16.69 -0.72 18.49
C LYS A 17 -15.67 -1.83 18.25
N LEU A 18 -14.37 -1.57 18.43
CA LEU A 18 -13.33 -2.56 18.13
C LEU A 18 -13.14 -3.54 19.28
N GLU A 19 -12.93 -3.06 20.50
CA GLU A 19 -12.64 -3.87 21.68
C GLU A 19 -13.68 -4.98 21.94
N PRO A 20 -15.01 -4.71 21.86
CA PRO A 20 -16.02 -5.75 22.02
C PRO A 20 -15.95 -6.87 20.97
N LYS A 21 -15.41 -6.58 19.77
CA LYS A 21 -15.21 -7.57 18.70
C LYS A 21 -13.86 -8.27 18.81
N ILE A 22 -12.82 -7.57 19.25
CA ILE A 22 -11.47 -8.12 19.40
C ILE A 22 -11.47 -9.28 20.40
N ILE A 23 -12.18 -9.16 21.52
CA ILE A 23 -12.19 -10.18 22.59
C ILE A 23 -12.62 -11.57 22.07
N PRO A 24 -13.81 -11.75 21.46
CA PRO A 24 -14.22 -13.05 20.94
C PRO A 24 -13.37 -13.50 19.74
N LEU A 25 -12.90 -12.57 18.89
CA LEU A 25 -12.03 -12.91 17.75
C LEU A 25 -10.65 -13.40 18.21
N GLU A 26 -10.08 -12.85 19.27
CA GLU A 26 -8.79 -13.29 19.84
C GLU A 26 -8.92 -14.68 20.48
N GLN A 27 -10.08 -14.99 21.08
CA GLN A 27 -10.37 -16.35 21.57
C GLN A 27 -10.45 -17.36 20.41
N GLU A 28 -11.16 -17.01 19.33
CA GLU A 28 -11.24 -17.82 18.11
C GLU A 28 -9.87 -17.99 17.45
N ARG A 29 -9.05 -16.93 17.39
CA ARG A 29 -7.67 -17.01 16.90
C ARG A 29 -6.87 -18.05 17.67
N LYS A 30 -6.90 -18.00 19.00
CA LYS A 30 -6.15 -18.93 19.87
C LYS A 30 -6.58 -20.38 19.66
N SER A 31 -7.87 -20.64 19.46
CA SER A 31 -8.36 -22.00 19.19
C SER A 31 -7.91 -22.50 17.82
N ILE A 32 -7.94 -21.64 16.80
CA ILE A 32 -7.42 -21.94 15.46
C ILE A 32 -5.91 -22.20 15.54
N ALA A 33 -5.12 -21.31 16.17
CA ALA A 33 -3.67 -21.45 16.28
C ALA A 33 -3.26 -22.75 16.98
N LYS A 34 -3.95 -23.12 18.08
CA LYS A 34 -3.72 -24.39 18.77
C LYS A 34 -3.99 -25.59 17.85
N ALA A 35 -5.10 -25.56 17.11
CA ALA A 35 -5.43 -26.62 16.16
C ALA A 35 -4.45 -26.66 14.98
N SER A 36 -3.98 -25.51 14.48
CA SER A 36 -2.96 -25.43 13.43
C SER A 36 -1.65 -26.06 13.87
N ASN A 37 -1.21 -25.82 15.11
CA ASN A 37 0.01 -26.40 15.66
C ASN A 37 -0.08 -27.93 15.79
N ILE A 38 -1.23 -28.45 16.22
CA ILE A 38 -1.48 -29.90 16.30
C ILE A 38 -1.47 -30.51 14.89
N ASN A 39 -2.18 -29.90 13.94
CA ASN A 39 -2.24 -30.38 12.55
C ASN A 39 -0.86 -30.37 11.89
N LEU A 40 -0.04 -29.35 12.16
CA LEU A 40 1.34 -29.26 11.67
C LEU A 40 2.19 -30.41 12.22
N LEU A 41 2.07 -30.71 13.52
CA LEU A 41 2.79 -31.83 14.14
C LEU A 41 2.41 -33.18 13.51
N ILE A 42 1.11 -33.40 13.26
CA ILE A 42 0.64 -34.62 12.59
C ILE A 42 1.18 -34.68 11.14
N ALA A 43 1.14 -33.56 10.40
CA ALA A 43 1.67 -33.51 9.04
C ALA A 43 3.17 -33.83 8.98
N VAL A 44 3.96 -33.33 9.93
CA VAL A 44 5.39 -33.64 10.07
C VAL A 44 5.60 -35.13 10.35
N LEU A 45 4.82 -35.72 11.27
CA LEU A 45 4.89 -37.16 11.56
C LEU A 45 4.53 -38.01 10.33
N CYS A 46 3.50 -37.62 9.55
CA CYS A 46 3.18 -38.26 8.28
C CYS A 46 4.33 -38.16 7.27
N LEU A 47 5.01 -37.02 7.20
CA LEU A 47 6.13 -36.82 6.28
C LEU A 47 7.33 -37.70 6.66
N ILE A 48 7.63 -37.82 7.96
CA ILE A 48 8.64 -38.77 8.48
C ILE A 48 8.24 -40.22 8.16
N GLY A 49 6.99 -40.58 8.41
CA GLY A 49 6.45 -41.92 8.10
C GLY A 49 6.51 -42.26 6.61
N SER A 50 6.25 -41.29 5.74
CA SER A 50 6.38 -41.41 4.28
C SER A 50 7.80 -41.76 3.87
N ILE A 51 8.80 -41.03 4.41
CA ILE A 51 10.22 -41.25 4.09
C ILE A 51 10.69 -42.60 4.65
N GLY A 52 10.38 -42.91 5.91
CA GLY A 52 10.76 -44.17 6.54
C GLY A 52 10.14 -45.39 5.85
N GLY A 53 8.84 -45.33 5.54
CA GLY A 53 8.15 -46.42 4.83
C GLY A 53 8.64 -46.62 3.40
N PHE A 54 9.01 -45.54 2.70
CA PHE A 54 9.66 -45.62 1.39
C PHE A 54 11.02 -46.33 1.46
N LEU A 55 11.86 -45.97 2.44
CA LEU A 55 13.20 -46.53 2.59
C LEU A 55 13.19 -47.98 3.06
N LEU A 56 12.29 -48.34 3.98
CA LEU A 56 12.29 -49.64 4.65
C LEU A 56 11.36 -50.67 4.04
N LEU A 57 10.31 -50.26 3.31
CA LEU A 57 9.21 -51.16 2.92
C LEU A 57 8.88 -51.05 1.43
N SER A 58 8.18 -49.99 1.00
CA SER A 58 7.76 -49.83 -0.41
C SER A 58 7.38 -48.40 -0.77
N LYS A 59 7.33 -48.12 -2.09
CA LYS A 59 6.90 -46.81 -2.62
C LYS A 59 5.44 -46.46 -2.30
N ALA A 60 4.59 -47.44 -1.97
CA ALA A 60 3.19 -47.20 -1.66
C ALA A 60 2.99 -46.34 -0.40
N TYR A 61 3.96 -46.34 0.53
CA TYR A 61 3.93 -45.52 1.74
C TYR A 61 4.01 -44.01 1.48
N ILE A 62 4.54 -43.60 0.31
CA ILE A 62 4.50 -42.21 -0.11
C ILE A 62 3.05 -41.77 -0.33
N LEU A 63 2.27 -42.53 -1.10
CA LEU A 63 0.86 -42.19 -1.33
C LEU A 63 0.04 -42.24 -0.02
N LEU A 64 0.33 -43.22 0.84
CA LEU A 64 -0.41 -43.42 2.10
C LEU A 64 -0.28 -42.22 3.05
N PHE A 65 0.91 -41.64 3.19
CA PHE A 65 1.17 -40.61 4.19
C PHE A 65 1.29 -39.19 3.63
N LEU A 66 1.78 -39.03 2.39
CA LEU A 66 1.93 -37.71 1.79
C LEU A 66 0.57 -37.10 1.43
N ILE A 67 -0.37 -37.89 0.90
CA ILE A 67 -1.68 -37.38 0.47
C ILE A 67 -2.48 -36.81 1.65
N PRO A 68 -2.64 -37.50 2.79
CA PRO A 68 -3.32 -36.94 3.96
C PRO A 68 -2.63 -35.68 4.50
N ALA A 69 -1.29 -35.65 4.53
CA ALA A 69 -0.54 -34.48 4.97
C ALA A 69 -0.82 -33.24 4.10
N VAL A 70 -0.84 -33.42 2.77
CA VAL A 70 -1.18 -32.34 1.81
C VAL A 70 -2.64 -31.90 1.99
N ILE A 71 -3.58 -32.83 2.13
CA ILE A 71 -5.01 -32.49 2.35
C ILE A 71 -5.17 -31.67 3.64
N MET A 72 -4.54 -32.09 4.74
CA MET A 72 -4.57 -31.34 6.00
C MET A 72 -3.97 -29.94 5.86
N PHE A 73 -2.84 -29.81 5.15
CA PHE A 73 -2.21 -28.52 4.89
C PHE A 73 -3.15 -27.57 4.12
N VAL A 74 -3.84 -28.08 3.08
CA VAL A 74 -4.81 -27.29 2.29
C VAL A 74 -5.99 -26.85 3.16
N ILE A 75 -6.55 -27.74 3.99
CA ILE A 75 -7.65 -27.42 4.91
C ILE A 75 -7.23 -26.33 5.90
N GLU A 76 -6.01 -26.44 6.45
CA GLU A 76 -5.47 -25.48 7.40
C GLU A 76 -5.31 -24.10 6.78
N ASN A 77 -4.71 -24.03 5.60
CA ASN A 77 -4.50 -22.76 4.89
C ASN A 77 -5.84 -22.10 4.55
N LYS A 78 -6.85 -22.88 4.15
CA LYS A 78 -8.21 -22.39 3.90
C LYS A 78 -8.87 -21.84 5.18
N ARG A 79 -8.70 -22.52 6.32
CA ARG A 79 -9.22 -22.09 7.63
C ARG A 79 -8.58 -20.77 8.07
N GLN A 80 -7.26 -20.66 7.98
CA GLN A 80 -6.54 -19.43 8.33
C GLN A 80 -6.92 -18.27 7.41
N ARG A 81 -7.02 -18.50 6.09
CA ARG A 81 -7.52 -17.49 5.14
C ARG A 81 -8.91 -17.01 5.53
N LYS A 82 -9.84 -17.92 5.82
CA LYS A 82 -11.21 -17.56 6.23
C LYS A 82 -11.20 -16.67 7.49
N PHE A 83 -10.35 -16.98 8.46
CA PHE A 83 -10.22 -16.18 9.68
C PHE A 83 -9.64 -14.79 9.40
N ARG A 84 -8.56 -14.67 8.61
CA ARG A 84 -7.99 -13.37 8.22
C ARG A 84 -9.01 -12.48 7.50
N LEU A 85 -9.78 -13.05 6.57
CA LEU A 85 -10.85 -12.32 5.87
C LEU A 85 -11.93 -11.83 6.85
N LYS A 86 -12.28 -12.65 7.85
CA LYS A 86 -13.23 -12.27 8.91
C LYS A 86 -12.67 -11.10 9.75
N LEU A 87 -11.38 -11.09 10.08
CA LEU A 87 -10.73 -9.96 10.78
C LEU A 87 -10.80 -8.67 9.96
N LYS A 88 -10.36 -8.71 8.70
CA LYS A 88 -10.42 -7.55 7.81
C LYS A 88 -11.88 -7.07 7.67
N GLN A 89 -12.86 -7.95 7.51
CA GLN A 89 -14.26 -7.54 7.40
C GLN A 89 -14.86 -6.95 8.70
N GLN A 90 -14.52 -7.49 9.88
CA GLN A 90 -15.14 -7.07 11.15
C GLN A 90 -14.42 -5.91 11.85
N LEU A 91 -13.11 -5.80 11.69
CA LEU A 91 -12.26 -4.85 12.41
C LEU A 91 -11.82 -3.70 11.49
N LEU A 92 -11.28 -4.00 10.30
CA LEU A 92 -10.86 -2.95 9.37
C LEU A 92 -12.05 -2.09 8.96
N MET A 93 -13.21 -2.69 8.67
CA MET A 93 -14.40 -1.92 8.28
C MET A 93 -14.94 -1.02 9.41
N GLU A 94 -14.69 -1.36 10.67
CA GLU A 94 -15.04 -0.46 11.77
C GLU A 94 -14.13 0.77 11.79
N LEU A 95 -12.85 0.63 11.45
CA LEU A 95 -11.96 1.77 11.24
C LEU A 95 -12.43 2.65 10.08
N PHE A 96 -12.86 2.05 8.97
CA PHE A 96 -13.43 2.78 7.83
C PHE A 96 -14.77 3.47 8.14
N SER A 97 -15.53 2.99 9.13
CA SER A 97 -16.86 3.51 9.47
C SER A 97 -16.87 5.00 9.84
N LEU A 98 -15.72 5.54 10.26
CA LEU A 98 -15.56 6.96 10.57
C LEU A 98 -15.50 7.86 9.32
N PHE A 99 -15.16 7.29 8.16
CA PHE A 99 -15.00 8.02 6.92
C PHE A 99 -16.25 7.88 6.03
N GLY A 100 -16.90 6.73 6.05
CA GLY A 100 -18.11 6.53 5.28
C GLY A 100 -18.58 5.08 5.26
N LYS A 101 -19.37 4.75 4.25
CA LYS A 101 -19.85 3.38 4.04
C LYS A 101 -18.87 2.65 3.13
N PHE A 102 -18.11 1.73 3.71
CA PHE A 102 -17.09 0.94 3.01
C PHE A 102 -17.33 -0.55 3.18
N MET A 103 -16.81 -1.32 2.23
CA MET A 103 -16.90 -2.77 2.18
C MET A 103 -15.59 -3.37 1.68
N TYR A 104 -15.16 -4.42 2.36
CA TYR A 104 -14.02 -5.23 1.99
C TYR A 104 -14.42 -6.31 0.97
N CYS A 105 -13.75 -6.37 -0.18
CA CYS A 105 -14.14 -7.15 -1.36
C CYS A 105 -12.98 -8.04 -1.86
N PRO A 106 -12.57 -9.07 -1.09
CA PRO A 106 -11.34 -9.82 -1.36
C PRO A 106 -11.35 -10.59 -2.68
N ASP A 107 -12.51 -11.03 -3.16
CA ASP A 107 -12.59 -11.92 -4.33
C ASP A 107 -12.89 -11.18 -5.65
N LYS A 108 -13.22 -9.88 -5.60
CA LYS A 108 -13.60 -9.10 -6.79
C LYS A 108 -12.41 -8.29 -7.30
N GLU A 109 -12.01 -8.47 -8.55
CA GLU A 109 -11.04 -7.55 -9.18
C GLU A 109 -11.71 -6.17 -9.39
N LEU A 110 -11.26 -5.16 -8.63
CA LEU A 110 -11.83 -3.80 -8.69
C LEU A 110 -11.13 -2.90 -9.72
N ILE A 111 -9.83 -3.09 -9.91
CA ILE A 111 -9.01 -2.40 -10.92
C ILE A 111 -8.31 -3.48 -11.73
N THR A 112 -8.61 -3.54 -13.02
CA THR A 112 -8.17 -4.65 -13.87
C THR A 112 -6.73 -4.49 -14.33
N ARG A 113 -6.05 -5.60 -14.61
CA ARG A 113 -4.73 -5.59 -15.29
C ARG A 113 -4.74 -4.74 -16.56
N ASN A 114 -5.79 -4.84 -17.37
CA ASN A 114 -5.90 -4.11 -18.64
C ASN A 114 -6.02 -2.60 -18.42
N GLU A 115 -6.78 -2.17 -17.40
CA GLU A 115 -6.88 -0.77 -17.01
C GLU A 115 -5.51 -0.19 -16.66
N ILE A 116 -4.70 -0.91 -15.87
CA ILE A 116 -3.33 -0.49 -15.53
C ILE A 116 -2.43 -0.47 -16.78
N ARG A 117 -2.48 -1.48 -17.66
CA ARG A 117 -1.66 -1.49 -18.89
C ARG A 117 -1.97 -0.29 -19.79
N LYS A 118 -3.23 0.12 -19.88
CA LYS A 118 -3.68 1.27 -20.68
C LYS A 118 -3.22 2.63 -20.14
N THR A 119 -2.70 2.70 -18.92
CA THR A 119 -2.11 3.94 -18.40
C THR A 119 -0.74 4.21 -19.02
N GLY A 120 0.00 3.15 -19.37
CA GLY A 120 1.38 3.26 -19.84
C GLY A 120 2.42 3.51 -18.75
N LEU A 121 1.99 3.66 -17.48
CA LEU A 121 2.87 3.94 -16.34
C LEU A 121 3.85 2.81 -16.05
N PHE A 122 3.37 1.58 -16.14
CA PHE A 122 4.15 0.37 -15.89
C PHE A 122 4.12 -0.45 -17.18
N PRO A 123 5.08 -0.31 -18.10
CA PRO A 123 5.03 -1.01 -19.38
C PRO A 123 5.58 -2.45 -19.32
N LYS A 124 6.41 -2.77 -18.31
CA LYS A 124 7.09 -4.06 -18.20
C LYS A 124 6.28 -5.12 -17.46
N PHE A 125 5.38 -4.72 -16.54
CA PHE A 125 4.68 -5.69 -15.69
C PHE A 125 3.88 -6.73 -16.48
N ASN A 126 4.00 -7.98 -16.05
CA ASN A 126 3.27 -9.12 -16.58
C ASN A 126 2.42 -9.82 -15.49
N HIS A 127 2.77 -9.62 -14.21
CA HIS A 127 2.05 -10.13 -13.06
C HIS A 127 1.45 -9.00 -12.22
N LYS A 128 0.25 -9.25 -11.69
CA LYS A 128 -0.48 -8.34 -10.80
C LYS A 128 -1.06 -9.16 -9.67
N ARG A 129 -0.86 -8.70 -8.44
CA ARG A 129 -1.43 -9.26 -7.23
C ARG A 129 -2.07 -8.13 -6.44
N ASP A 130 -3.29 -8.36 -5.96
CA ASP A 130 -3.92 -7.45 -5.00
C ASP A 130 -4.03 -8.16 -3.66
N ASP A 131 -3.69 -7.47 -2.58
CA ASP A 131 -3.94 -7.97 -1.23
C ASP A 131 -5.30 -7.47 -0.74
N ASP A 132 -5.39 -6.16 -0.52
CA ASP A 132 -6.58 -5.53 0.01
C ASP A 132 -7.38 -4.76 -1.04
N ARG A 133 -8.69 -5.00 -1.01
CA ARG A 133 -9.65 -4.46 -1.97
C ARG A 133 -10.83 -3.87 -1.24
N ILE A 134 -10.93 -2.55 -1.25
CA ILE A 134 -11.92 -1.80 -0.49
C ILE A 134 -12.70 -0.89 -1.43
N VAL A 135 -14.02 -0.91 -1.30
CA VAL A 135 -14.92 -0.04 -2.06
C VAL A 135 -15.88 0.66 -1.12
N GLY A 136 -16.25 1.89 -1.41
CA GLY A 136 -17.23 2.60 -0.62
C GLY A 136 -17.52 3.99 -1.10
N ASN A 137 -18.21 4.75 -0.26
CA ASN A 137 -18.55 6.13 -0.54
C ASN A 137 -18.06 7.05 0.58
N TYR A 138 -17.44 8.17 0.20
CA TYR A 138 -16.99 9.22 1.09
C TYR A 138 -17.50 10.58 0.59
N LYS A 139 -18.33 11.25 1.40
CA LYS A 139 -18.85 12.59 1.08
C LYS A 139 -19.48 12.69 -0.33
N GLY A 140 -20.11 11.62 -0.81
CA GLY A 140 -20.76 11.55 -2.13
C GLY A 140 -19.86 11.09 -3.28
N MET A 141 -18.60 10.73 -3.02
CA MET A 141 -17.67 10.21 -4.03
C MET A 141 -17.51 8.70 -3.86
N ASP A 142 -17.62 7.96 -4.97
CA ASP A 142 -17.33 6.54 -4.97
C ASP A 142 -15.82 6.35 -4.99
N ILE A 143 -15.33 5.56 -4.04
CA ILE A 143 -13.91 5.31 -3.80
C ILE A 143 -13.64 3.82 -3.91
N ILE A 144 -12.59 3.50 -4.64
CA ILE A 144 -11.95 2.20 -4.71
C ILE A 144 -10.52 2.38 -4.20
N ILE A 145 -10.12 1.57 -3.23
CA ILE A 145 -8.76 1.50 -2.70
C ILE A 145 -8.30 0.06 -2.89
N VAL A 146 -7.18 -0.13 -3.58
CA VAL A 146 -6.60 -1.45 -3.82
C VAL A 146 -5.11 -1.42 -3.50
N GLU A 147 -4.67 -2.27 -2.59
CA GLU A 147 -3.25 -2.55 -2.39
C GLU A 147 -2.77 -3.54 -3.45
N THR A 148 -1.82 -3.09 -4.27
CA THR A 148 -1.42 -3.76 -5.51
C THR A 148 0.10 -3.90 -5.60
N GLU A 149 0.53 -5.11 -5.95
CA GLU A 149 1.89 -5.43 -6.37
C GLU A 149 1.88 -5.75 -7.87
N LEU A 150 2.73 -5.06 -8.64
CA LEU A 150 3.00 -5.33 -10.05
C LEU A 150 4.45 -5.79 -10.20
N THR A 151 4.65 -6.91 -10.89
CA THR A 151 5.98 -7.47 -11.12
C THR A 151 6.17 -7.93 -12.56
N HIS A 152 7.44 -8.05 -12.95
CA HIS A 152 7.87 -8.74 -14.15
C HIS A 152 9.01 -9.72 -13.87
N THR A 153 9.20 -10.66 -14.81
CA THR A 153 10.27 -11.63 -14.76
C THR A 153 11.40 -11.17 -15.69
N GLU A 154 12.61 -10.99 -15.15
CA GLU A 154 13.84 -10.78 -15.91
C GLU A 154 14.62 -12.11 -16.00
N SER A 155 14.93 -12.55 -17.22
CA SER A 155 15.70 -13.78 -17.44
C SER A 155 17.14 -13.63 -17.00
N GLY A 156 17.63 -14.59 -16.21
CA GLY A 156 18.98 -14.56 -15.61
C GLY A 156 20.14 -14.83 -16.58
N GLY A 157 19.84 -15.25 -17.82
CA GLY A 157 20.83 -15.74 -18.78
C GLY A 157 21.15 -17.22 -18.60
N GLU A 158 22.09 -17.73 -19.41
CA GLU A 158 22.44 -19.15 -19.43
C GLU A 158 23.07 -19.59 -18.09
N GLY A 159 22.42 -20.54 -17.40
CA GLY A 159 22.88 -21.08 -16.11
C GLY A 159 22.36 -20.36 -14.87
N ASN A 160 21.61 -19.25 -15.01
CA ASN A 160 21.02 -18.51 -13.89
C ASN A 160 19.50 -18.66 -13.86
N SER A 161 18.93 -18.59 -12.65
CA SER A 161 17.48 -18.54 -12.46
C SER A 161 16.90 -17.19 -12.87
N ASP A 162 15.68 -17.21 -13.38
CA ASP A 162 14.88 -16.00 -13.56
C ASP A 162 14.74 -15.21 -12.25
N SER A 163 14.67 -13.88 -12.37
CA SER A 163 14.46 -12.99 -11.23
C SER A 163 13.12 -12.25 -11.37
N THR A 164 12.40 -12.11 -10.26
CA THR A 164 11.18 -11.31 -10.21
C THR A 164 11.55 -9.88 -9.80
N VAL A 165 11.15 -8.90 -10.60
CA VAL A 165 11.39 -7.48 -10.37
C VAL A 165 10.06 -6.79 -10.12
N THR A 166 10.01 -5.97 -9.07
CA THR A 166 8.83 -5.17 -8.71
C THR A 166 8.79 -3.88 -9.51
N ASP A 167 7.73 -3.70 -10.30
CA ASP A 167 7.47 -2.48 -11.08
C ASP A 167 6.69 -1.44 -10.26
N PHE A 168 5.81 -1.91 -9.38
CA PHE A 168 4.99 -1.10 -8.48
C PHE A 168 4.63 -1.93 -7.24
N ASN A 169 4.72 -1.33 -6.07
CA ASN A 169 4.15 -1.88 -4.85
C ASN A 169 3.53 -0.74 -4.05
N GLY A 170 2.23 -0.82 -3.78
CA GLY A 170 1.55 0.14 -2.93
C GLY A 170 0.06 0.31 -3.24
N LEU A 171 -0.46 1.51 -3.00
CA LEU A 171 -1.90 1.79 -3.04
C LEU A 171 -2.33 2.41 -4.38
N ILE A 172 -3.33 1.80 -4.99
CA ILE A 172 -4.10 2.39 -6.09
C ILE A 172 -5.42 2.91 -5.54
N ILE A 173 -5.62 4.22 -5.62
CA ILE A 173 -6.85 4.89 -5.17
C ILE A 173 -7.57 5.46 -6.39
N LYS A 174 -8.75 4.95 -6.69
CA LYS A 174 -9.61 5.43 -7.77
C LYS A 174 -10.87 6.06 -7.20
N THR A 175 -11.14 7.31 -7.55
CA THR A 175 -12.34 8.04 -7.10
C THR A 175 -13.00 8.80 -8.24
N THR A 176 -14.29 9.09 -8.09
CA THR A 176 -15.03 9.94 -9.04
C THR A 176 -14.74 11.42 -8.80
N LEU A 177 -14.52 12.16 -9.88
CA LEU A 177 -14.52 13.62 -9.93
C LEU A 177 -15.96 14.16 -9.97
N ASN A 178 -16.15 15.38 -9.46
CA ASN A 178 -17.47 16.04 -9.46
C ASN A 178 -17.93 16.48 -10.87
N LYS A 179 -16.98 16.71 -11.79
CA LYS A 179 -17.25 17.09 -13.18
C LYS A 179 -16.65 16.02 -14.10
N PRO A 180 -17.38 15.53 -15.11
CA PRO A 180 -16.83 14.62 -16.09
C PRO A 180 -15.79 15.37 -16.95
N TYR A 181 -14.69 14.69 -17.24
CA TYR A 181 -13.60 15.14 -18.09
C TYR A 181 -13.64 14.34 -19.39
N LYS A 182 -13.36 14.98 -20.52
CA LYS A 182 -13.43 14.33 -21.84
C LYS A 182 -12.10 13.74 -22.26
N GLY A 183 -11.01 14.42 -21.93
CA GLY A 183 -9.66 13.99 -22.26
C GLY A 183 -9.11 12.91 -21.33
N LYS A 184 -7.84 12.61 -21.54
CA LYS A 184 -6.99 11.78 -20.70
C LYS A 184 -5.76 12.59 -20.33
N THR A 185 -5.54 12.80 -19.04
CA THR A 185 -4.36 13.49 -18.51
C THR A 185 -3.59 12.57 -17.58
N LEU A 186 -2.33 12.31 -17.92
CA LEU A 186 -1.38 11.52 -17.15
C LEU A 186 -0.36 12.44 -16.50
N LEU A 187 -0.21 12.32 -15.19
CA LEU A 187 0.83 12.97 -14.40
C LEU A 187 1.78 11.88 -13.90
N TYR A 188 3.00 11.93 -14.40
CA TYR A 188 4.07 11.07 -13.95
C TYR A 188 5.02 11.84 -13.05
N GLN A 189 5.08 11.47 -11.78
CA GLN A 189 6.13 11.99 -10.91
C GLN A 189 7.49 11.50 -11.40
N LYS A 190 8.39 12.46 -11.62
CA LYS A 190 9.79 12.19 -11.94
C LYS A 190 10.46 11.61 -10.71
N VAL A 191 11.26 10.56 -10.91
CA VAL A 191 12.17 10.08 -9.88
C VAL A 191 13.05 11.24 -9.46
N ILE A 192 12.96 11.60 -8.19
CA ILE A 192 13.76 12.68 -7.65
C ILE A 192 15.20 12.17 -7.63
N GLY A 193 16.02 12.71 -8.54
CA GLY A 193 17.45 12.39 -8.57
C GLY A 193 18.08 12.65 -7.20
N GLN A 194 19.19 11.97 -6.89
CA GLN A 194 19.83 12.01 -5.57
C GLN A 194 19.92 13.43 -4.97
N LYS A 195 20.23 14.44 -5.79
CA LYS A 195 20.29 15.85 -5.36
C LYS A 195 18.98 16.40 -4.78
N GLY A 196 17.83 16.05 -5.36
CA GLY A 196 16.52 16.48 -4.86
C GLY A 196 16.06 15.68 -3.64
N GLN A 197 16.48 14.42 -3.50
CA GLN A 197 16.26 13.64 -2.27
C GLN A 197 17.03 14.26 -1.11
N LYS A 198 18.31 14.58 -1.32
CA LYS A 198 19.15 15.27 -0.34
C LYS A 198 18.52 16.58 0.12
N GLN A 199 18.02 17.39 -0.81
CA GLN A 199 17.44 18.69 -0.50
C GLN A 199 16.11 18.59 0.27
N ALA A 200 15.24 17.63 -0.10
CA ALA A 200 13.99 17.38 0.61
C ALA A 200 14.22 16.80 2.02
N ILE A 201 15.25 15.98 2.20
CA ILE A 201 15.59 15.40 3.51
C ILE A 201 16.21 16.45 4.41
N LYS A 202 17.09 17.29 3.86
CA LYS A 202 17.62 18.44 4.57
C LYS A 202 16.48 19.31 5.07
N SER A 203 15.56 19.73 4.20
CA SER A 203 14.44 20.61 4.59
C SER A 203 13.53 19.99 5.65
N LEU A 204 13.25 18.69 5.58
CA LEU A 204 12.44 17.99 6.58
C LEU A 204 13.14 17.89 7.94
N LEU A 205 14.45 17.72 7.96
CA LEU A 205 15.23 17.51 9.19
C LEU A 205 15.75 18.80 9.82
N SER A 206 15.89 19.86 9.04
CA SER A 206 16.41 21.16 9.49
C SER A 206 15.63 21.72 10.67
N ASP A 207 14.30 21.58 10.65
CA ASP A 207 13.41 22.08 11.71
C ASP A 207 13.54 21.27 13.02
N SER A 208 13.88 19.98 12.92
CA SER A 208 13.88 19.04 14.05
C SER A 208 15.28 18.80 14.65
N LEU A 209 16.34 18.84 13.83
CA LEU A 209 17.71 18.45 14.19
C LEU A 209 18.74 19.58 13.96
N GLY A 210 18.32 20.69 13.34
CA GLY A 210 19.21 21.76 12.92
C GLY A 210 19.93 21.47 11.60
N ASP A 211 20.23 22.53 10.84
CA ASP A 211 20.75 22.45 9.46
C ASP A 211 22.02 21.60 9.31
N GLU A 212 22.93 21.64 10.28
CA GLU A 212 24.22 20.94 10.20
C GLU A 212 24.07 19.41 10.33
N GLN A 213 23.17 18.95 11.20
CA GLN A 213 22.88 17.53 11.36
C GLN A 213 21.98 17.01 10.24
N ALA A 214 21.01 17.82 9.81
CA ALA A 214 20.18 17.55 8.64
C ALA A 214 21.03 17.37 7.37
N ASP A 215 22.04 18.21 7.15
CA ASP A 215 22.98 18.09 6.03
C ASP A 215 23.84 16.82 6.10
N LYS A 216 24.33 16.45 7.28
CA LYS A 216 25.08 15.20 7.46
C LYS A 216 24.23 13.98 7.16
N ILE A 217 22.99 13.96 7.66
CA ILE A 217 22.05 12.87 7.43
C ILE A 217 21.66 12.82 5.96
N ALA A 218 21.32 13.95 5.34
CA ALA A 218 20.99 14.04 3.93
C ALA A 218 22.14 13.61 3.00
N ASN A 219 23.40 13.70 3.44
CA ASN A 219 24.55 13.27 2.65
C ASN A 219 25.07 11.86 3.00
N SER A 220 24.41 11.14 3.91
CA SER A 220 24.80 9.79 4.34
C SER A 220 24.34 8.70 3.37
N ASP A 221 25.09 7.60 3.26
CA ASP A 221 24.70 6.42 2.48
C ASP A 221 23.43 5.73 3.04
N VAL A 222 23.05 6.06 4.29
CA VAL A 222 21.90 5.50 5.02
C VAL A 222 20.60 6.31 4.78
N VAL A 223 20.67 7.37 3.99
CA VAL A 223 19.56 8.29 3.65
C VAL A 223 18.25 7.56 3.30
N ASN A 224 18.34 6.49 2.53
CA ASN A 224 17.19 5.73 2.03
C ASN A 224 16.47 4.93 3.13
N ALA A 225 17.20 4.48 4.16
CA ALA A 225 16.61 3.84 5.33
C ALA A 225 16.02 4.87 6.31
N VAL A 226 16.67 6.04 6.40
CA VAL A 226 16.31 7.13 7.30
C VAL A 226 15.05 7.86 6.84
N THR A 227 14.78 7.98 5.53
CA THR A 227 13.57 8.64 4.99
C THR A 227 12.28 7.87 5.29
N GLY A 228 12.29 6.55 5.11
CA GLY A 228 11.15 5.71 5.44
C GLY A 228 10.84 5.67 6.94
N VAL A 229 11.88 5.81 7.78
CA VAL A 229 11.76 5.85 9.24
C VAL A 229 11.32 7.23 9.74
N LEU A 230 11.86 8.34 9.20
CA LEU A 230 11.56 9.71 9.64
C LEU A 230 10.18 10.19 9.22
N ALA A 231 9.75 9.89 7.99
CA ALA A 231 8.38 10.19 7.56
C ALA A 231 7.33 9.47 8.42
N PHE A 232 7.72 8.35 9.04
CA PHE A 232 6.93 7.61 10.02
C PHE A 232 7.10 8.14 11.45
N ALA A 233 8.29 8.64 11.80
CA ALA A 233 8.68 9.03 13.16
C ALA A 233 8.16 10.41 13.59
N GLU A 234 7.98 11.37 12.68
CA GLU A 234 7.45 12.69 13.06
C GLU A 234 5.94 12.68 13.36
N LYS A 235 5.21 11.63 12.96
CA LYS A 235 3.74 11.53 13.14
C LYS A 235 3.26 10.54 14.21
N LEU A 236 4.14 9.82 14.91
CA LEU A 236 3.77 8.92 16.03
C LEU A 236 4.71 9.11 17.24
N PRO A 237 4.23 9.04 18.50
CA PRO A 237 5.12 9.16 19.66
C PRO A 237 5.93 7.87 19.80
N LEU A 238 7.21 7.93 19.46
CA LEU A 238 8.13 6.79 19.53
C LEU A 238 9.21 7.01 20.59
N LYS A 239 8.88 6.75 21.86
CA LYS A 239 9.88 6.69 22.95
C LYS A 239 10.31 5.26 23.33
N HIS A 240 9.73 4.21 22.72
CA HIS A 240 9.90 2.83 23.21
C HIS A 240 9.97 1.72 22.15
N LEU A 241 10.30 2.01 20.88
CA LEU A 241 10.63 0.91 19.96
C LEU A 241 12.09 0.49 20.18
N LYS A 242 12.29 -0.74 20.69
CA LYS A 242 13.61 -1.39 20.67
C LYS A 242 13.97 -1.66 19.21
N LEU A 243 14.81 -0.79 18.65
CA LEU A 243 15.49 -1.03 17.38
C LEU A 243 16.48 -2.19 17.60
N SER A 244 16.30 -3.29 16.88
CA SER A 244 17.28 -4.38 16.80
C SER A 244 18.45 -3.90 15.91
N GLU A 245 19.68 -4.18 16.33
CA GLU A 245 20.93 -3.74 15.67
C GLU A 245 21.16 -4.30 14.24
N ASN A 246 20.28 -5.18 13.75
CA ASN A 246 20.36 -5.67 12.38
C ASN A 246 19.41 -4.87 11.50
N GLY A 247 20.00 -3.90 10.78
CA GLY A 247 19.32 -2.92 9.95
C GLY A 247 18.29 -3.50 8.97
N VAL A 248 17.23 -2.72 8.73
CA VAL A 248 16.20 -3.00 7.72
C VAL A 248 16.77 -2.67 6.34
N SER A 249 17.00 -3.69 5.51
CA SER A 249 17.40 -3.50 4.11
C SER A 249 16.16 -3.26 3.24
N LEU A 250 15.90 -2.00 2.88
CA LEU A 250 14.93 -1.66 1.82
C LEU A 250 15.70 -1.45 0.51
N SER A 251 15.60 -2.43 -0.40
CA SER A 251 16.14 -2.31 -1.76
C SER A 251 15.23 -1.40 -2.59
N LEU A 252 15.57 -0.12 -2.68
CA LEU A 252 14.98 0.80 -3.66
C LEU A 252 15.85 0.74 -4.92
N ASN A 253 15.56 -0.23 -5.79
CA ASN A 253 16.23 -0.36 -7.08
C ASN A 253 15.82 0.83 -7.99
N ASN A 254 16.68 1.85 -8.04
CA ASN A 254 16.65 2.93 -9.01
C ASN A 254 17.08 2.43 -10.41
N LYS A 255 16.28 1.53 -11.02
CA LYS A 255 16.34 1.33 -12.47
C LYS A 255 15.39 2.35 -13.10
N ASN A 256 15.89 3.14 -14.04
CA ASN A 256 15.11 4.10 -14.83
C ASN A 256 13.75 3.50 -15.23
N LYS A 257 12.66 3.93 -14.57
CA LYS A 257 11.31 3.51 -14.93
C LYS A 257 10.97 4.14 -16.26
N GLU A 258 11.11 3.36 -17.33
CA GLU A 258 10.62 3.72 -18.65
C GLU A 258 9.09 3.78 -18.59
N ILE A 259 8.50 4.90 -19.00
CA ILE A 259 7.06 5.05 -19.20
C ILE A 259 6.79 4.86 -20.69
N ARG A 260 5.68 4.21 -21.04
CA ARG A 260 5.19 4.23 -22.42
C ARG A 260 3.97 5.11 -22.51
N VAL A 261 4.19 6.38 -22.85
CA VAL A 261 3.10 7.33 -23.09
C VAL A 261 2.37 6.94 -24.39
N ALA A 262 1.05 6.91 -24.35
CA ALA A 262 0.23 6.63 -25.52
C ALA A 262 0.46 7.72 -26.60
N GLY A 263 0.57 7.32 -27.87
CA GLY A 263 0.98 8.24 -28.95
C GLY A 263 0.03 9.42 -29.21
N ASN A 264 -1.20 9.38 -28.70
CA ASN A 264 -2.16 10.49 -28.77
C ASN A 264 -2.00 11.54 -27.64
N LEU A 265 -1.21 11.25 -26.60
CA LEU A 265 -0.98 12.19 -25.51
C LEU A 265 0.22 13.09 -25.83
N GLN A 266 0.02 14.40 -25.66
CA GLN A 266 1.05 15.41 -25.88
C GLN A 266 1.55 15.95 -24.55
N LYS A 267 2.84 16.32 -24.49
CA LYS A 267 3.42 16.92 -23.29
C LYS A 267 2.76 18.26 -22.99
N VAL A 268 2.33 18.46 -21.74
CA VAL A 268 1.76 19.71 -21.24
C VAL A 268 2.77 20.36 -20.31
N THR A 269 3.07 21.63 -20.58
CA THR A 269 3.86 22.48 -19.67
C THR A 269 2.92 23.46 -18.98
N LEU A 270 2.96 23.48 -17.65
CA LEU A 270 2.20 24.41 -16.82
C LEU A 270 3.03 25.65 -16.47
N GLU A 271 2.42 26.65 -15.86
CA GLU A 271 3.10 27.89 -15.45
C GLU A 271 3.98 27.69 -14.20
N ASP A 272 3.63 26.73 -13.35
CA ASP A 272 4.41 26.40 -12.15
C ASP A 272 5.68 25.62 -12.53
N SER A 273 6.80 26.34 -12.51
CA SER A 273 8.12 25.77 -12.83
C SER A 273 8.56 24.66 -11.87
N GLU A 274 8.19 24.74 -10.59
CA GLU A 274 8.52 23.73 -9.58
C GLU A 274 7.71 22.46 -9.86
N PHE A 275 6.41 22.60 -10.15
CA PHE A 275 5.57 21.47 -10.49
C PHE A 275 6.06 20.73 -11.74
N ASN A 276 6.46 21.46 -12.79
CA ASN A 276 7.04 20.85 -14.00
C ASN A 276 8.39 20.16 -13.76
N GLN A 277 9.14 20.54 -12.70
CA GLN A 277 10.36 19.82 -12.30
C GLN A 277 10.04 18.51 -11.58
N MET A 278 8.92 18.46 -10.86
CA MET A 278 8.47 17.26 -10.13
C MET A 278 7.68 16.29 -11.00
N TYR A 279 6.90 16.78 -11.97
CA TYR A 279 6.00 15.98 -12.78
C TYR A 279 6.25 16.18 -14.28
N ASP A 280 6.22 15.09 -15.04
CA ASP A 280 5.92 15.15 -16.47
C ASP A 280 4.42 14.96 -16.67
N ILE A 281 3.81 15.84 -17.46
CA ILE A 281 2.37 15.86 -17.70
C ILE A 281 2.14 15.57 -19.19
N TYR A 282 1.24 14.64 -19.47
CA TYR A 282 0.84 14.29 -20.82
C TYR A 282 -0.69 14.32 -20.92
N SER A 283 -1.24 14.95 -21.95
CA SER A 283 -2.67 15.04 -22.17
C SER A 283 -3.04 15.03 -23.65
N ASP A 284 -4.20 14.49 -23.99
CA ASP A 284 -4.81 14.66 -25.33
C ASP A 284 -5.64 15.96 -25.43
N ASP A 285 -5.92 16.63 -24.31
CA ASP A 285 -6.56 17.95 -24.24
C ASP A 285 -5.80 18.87 -23.28
N GLN A 286 -4.89 19.68 -23.83
CA GLN A 286 -4.06 20.57 -23.02
C GLN A 286 -4.85 21.70 -22.34
N VAL A 287 -6.02 22.08 -22.85
CA VAL A 287 -6.84 23.16 -22.27
C VAL A 287 -7.57 22.60 -21.06
N GLU A 288 -8.20 21.44 -21.22
CA GLU A 288 -8.88 20.74 -20.13
C GLU A 288 -7.89 20.34 -19.03
N ALA A 289 -6.66 19.93 -19.39
CA ALA A 289 -5.60 19.61 -18.43
C ALA A 289 -5.27 20.80 -17.52
N ARG A 290 -5.12 22.02 -18.08
CA ARG A 290 -4.85 23.25 -17.30
C ARG A 290 -6.03 23.65 -16.42
N TYR A 291 -7.26 23.38 -16.87
CA TYR A 291 -8.45 23.63 -16.07
C TYR A 291 -8.52 22.74 -14.81
N ILE A 292 -8.08 21.49 -14.90
CA ILE A 292 -8.02 20.59 -13.74
C ILE A 292 -6.80 20.86 -12.87
N LEU A 293 -5.63 21.06 -13.48
CA LEU A 293 -4.36 21.29 -12.80
C LEU A 293 -4.24 22.75 -12.35
N THR A 294 -5.24 23.21 -11.59
CA THR A 294 -5.23 24.52 -10.95
C THR A 294 -4.04 24.65 -10.00
N PRO A 295 -3.58 25.88 -9.68
CA PRO A 295 -2.54 26.10 -8.67
C PRO A 295 -2.82 25.35 -7.37
N THR A 296 -4.07 25.36 -6.90
CA THR A 296 -4.44 24.61 -5.69
C THR A 296 -4.31 23.10 -5.84
N PHE A 297 -4.59 22.53 -7.02
CA PHE A 297 -4.41 21.10 -7.26
C PHE A 297 -2.93 20.74 -7.30
N MET A 298 -2.11 21.54 -7.98
CA MET A 298 -0.66 21.36 -8.05
C MET A 298 -0.02 21.41 -6.67
N GLU A 299 -0.30 22.45 -5.88
CA GLU A 299 0.16 22.57 -4.49
C GLU A 299 -0.27 21.38 -3.64
N ARG A 300 -1.52 20.94 -3.79
CA ARG A 300 -2.01 19.75 -3.08
C ARG A 300 -1.20 18.51 -3.47
N LEU A 301 -0.97 18.28 -4.75
CA LEU A 301 -0.21 17.13 -5.25
C LEU A 301 1.27 17.17 -4.81
N LYS A 302 1.90 18.36 -4.77
CA LYS A 302 3.24 18.55 -4.19
C LYS A 302 3.28 18.13 -2.71
N ASN A 303 2.30 18.59 -1.93
CA ASN A 303 2.18 18.29 -0.50
C ASN A 303 1.85 16.82 -0.18
N VAL A 304 1.29 16.06 -1.13
CA VAL A 304 1.03 14.62 -0.92
C VAL A 304 2.30 13.89 -0.51
N ARG A 305 3.44 14.26 -1.10
CA ARG A 305 4.73 13.66 -0.78
C ARG A 305 5.12 13.89 0.68
N GLU A 306 4.91 15.10 1.19
CA GLU A 306 5.19 15.44 2.60
C GLU A 306 4.22 14.75 3.56
N VAL A 307 2.98 14.54 3.12
CA VAL A 307 1.93 13.94 3.96
C VAL A 307 2.08 12.42 4.05
N ILE A 308 2.41 11.76 2.94
CA ILE A 308 2.46 10.29 2.82
C ILE A 308 3.89 9.74 3.00
N GLY A 309 4.93 10.57 2.90
CA GLY A 309 6.27 10.21 3.35
C GLY A 309 7.28 9.91 2.25
N GLY A 310 7.33 10.74 1.22
CA GLY A 310 8.44 10.72 0.26
C GLY A 310 8.25 9.83 -0.97
N PHE A 311 7.09 9.21 -1.13
CA PHE A 311 6.85 8.24 -2.21
C PHE A 311 6.47 8.85 -3.55
N ASP A 312 6.68 8.08 -4.61
CA ASP A 312 6.25 8.41 -5.96
C ASP A 312 4.73 8.26 -6.07
N VAL A 313 4.09 9.34 -6.52
CA VAL A 313 2.65 9.45 -6.74
C VAL A 313 2.43 9.72 -8.22
N HIS A 314 1.95 8.71 -8.95
CA HIS A 314 1.45 8.92 -10.30
C HIS A 314 -0.05 9.18 -10.28
N CYS A 315 -0.55 10.00 -11.19
CA CYS A 315 -1.96 10.33 -11.26
C CYS A 315 -2.46 10.20 -12.71
N LEU A 316 -3.58 9.52 -12.87
CA LEU A 316 -4.32 9.42 -14.12
C LEU A 316 -5.70 10.04 -13.94
N ILE A 317 -6.02 11.00 -14.79
CA ILE A 317 -7.35 11.59 -14.90
C ILE A 317 -7.92 11.18 -16.26
N GLU A 318 -9.03 10.45 -16.26
CA GLU A 318 -9.68 9.98 -17.48
C GLU A 318 -11.19 9.85 -17.21
N ASN A 319 -12.02 10.34 -18.13
CA ASN A 319 -13.47 10.36 -17.98
C ASN A 319 -13.91 11.09 -16.69
N LYS A 320 -14.69 10.44 -15.81
CA LYS A 320 -15.07 11.01 -14.51
C LYS A 320 -14.17 10.55 -13.37
N TYR A 321 -13.03 9.92 -13.64
CA TYR A 321 -12.22 9.27 -12.61
C TYR A 321 -10.85 9.93 -12.49
N ILE A 322 -10.39 10.02 -11.25
CA ILE A 322 -9.00 10.24 -10.91
C ILE A 322 -8.49 8.96 -10.23
N THR A 323 -7.37 8.46 -10.72
CA THR A 323 -6.69 7.25 -10.22
C THR A 323 -5.28 7.63 -9.80
N LEU A 324 -4.98 7.42 -8.53
CA LEU A 324 -3.67 7.68 -7.93
C LEU A 324 -2.95 6.36 -7.74
N PHE A 325 -1.68 6.32 -8.11
CA PHE A 325 -0.77 5.20 -7.88
C PHE A 325 0.28 5.70 -6.90
N ILE A 326 0.21 5.23 -5.66
CA ILE A 326 1.05 5.68 -4.57
C ILE A 326 1.95 4.50 -4.21
N GLU A 327 3.23 4.63 -4.50
CA GLU A 327 4.19 3.60 -4.12
C GLU A 327 4.40 3.61 -2.61
N THR A 328 4.46 2.44 -1.99
CA THR A 328 4.66 2.34 -0.56
C THR A 328 5.54 1.13 -0.23
N PRO A 329 6.58 1.29 0.61
CA PRO A 329 7.46 0.19 0.99
C PRO A 329 6.82 -0.74 2.03
N ASN A 330 5.74 -0.27 2.67
CA ASN A 330 5.06 -0.98 3.74
C ASN A 330 3.67 -1.42 3.28
N ASP A 331 3.25 -2.56 3.82
CA ASP A 331 1.93 -3.17 3.67
C ASP A 331 0.87 -2.36 4.44
N PHE A 332 -0.26 -2.06 3.81
CA PHE A 332 -1.36 -1.30 4.40
C PHE A 332 -2.40 -2.23 5.01
N PHE A 333 -3.19 -1.69 5.95
CA PHE A 333 -4.38 -2.37 6.49
C PHE A 333 -4.13 -3.74 7.16
N GLU A 334 -2.89 -4.00 7.59
CA GLU A 334 -2.51 -5.30 8.13
C GLU A 334 -3.08 -5.58 9.53
N ILE A 335 -3.99 -6.56 9.58
CA ILE A 335 -4.66 -7.04 10.79
C ILE A 335 -4.54 -8.56 10.86
N GLY A 336 -3.71 -9.05 11.77
CA GLY A 336 -3.61 -10.48 12.10
C GLY A 336 -3.00 -11.33 10.98
N ASN A 337 -1.86 -10.89 10.44
CA ASN A 337 -1.15 -11.49 9.30
C ASN A 337 -0.86 -12.97 9.54
N ASN A 338 -0.24 -13.27 10.69
CA ASN A 338 -0.05 -14.64 11.13
C ASN A 338 -1.08 -15.00 12.19
N ILE A 339 -1.55 -16.24 12.12
CA ILE A 339 -2.47 -16.78 13.13
C ILE A 339 -1.85 -16.82 14.53
N THR A 340 -0.52 -16.78 14.63
CA THR A 340 0.25 -16.76 15.88
C THR A 340 0.20 -15.41 16.58
N ASP A 341 0.04 -14.33 15.83
CA ASP A 341 0.20 -12.98 16.33
C ASP A 341 -1.07 -12.51 17.03
N SER A 342 -0.93 -11.90 18.20
CA SER A 342 -2.08 -11.39 18.95
C SER A 342 -2.73 -10.23 18.21
N ILE A 343 -4.06 -10.28 18.05
CA ILE A 343 -4.82 -9.17 17.47
C ILE A 343 -5.22 -8.12 18.53
N ASN A 344 -4.85 -8.32 19.80
CA ASN A 344 -5.17 -7.39 20.89
C ASN A 344 -4.18 -6.22 21.03
N ASN A 345 -3.34 -5.98 20.01
CA ASN A 345 -2.41 -4.85 20.03
C ASN A 345 -3.10 -3.58 19.53
N LYS A 346 -3.56 -2.75 20.46
CA LYS A 346 -4.19 -1.44 20.18
C LYS A 346 -3.37 -0.56 19.23
N ARG A 347 -2.03 -0.60 19.34
CA ARG A 347 -1.13 0.22 18.53
C ARG A 347 -1.26 -0.06 17.04
N ASN A 348 -1.53 -1.31 16.67
CA ASN A 348 -1.71 -1.68 15.26
C ASN A 348 -2.93 -0.98 14.67
N TYR A 349 -4.05 -0.97 15.40
CA TYR A 349 -5.26 -0.26 14.95
C TYR A 349 -5.07 1.27 14.91
N GLU A 350 -4.27 1.82 15.83
CA GLU A 350 -3.93 3.25 15.81
C GLU A 350 -3.09 3.61 14.58
N CYS A 351 -2.09 2.77 14.23
CA CYS A 351 -1.31 2.94 13.01
C CYS A 351 -2.18 2.88 11.75
N ILE A 352 -3.08 1.88 11.64
CA ILE A 352 -4.01 1.78 10.51
C ILE A 352 -4.94 2.98 10.48
N PHE A 353 -5.43 3.45 11.63
CA PHE A 353 -6.26 4.63 11.70
C PHE A 353 -5.55 5.87 11.15
N VAL A 354 -4.29 6.08 11.51
CA VAL A 354 -3.43 7.14 10.95
C VAL A 354 -3.25 7.00 9.44
N GLN A 355 -3.00 5.79 8.94
CA GLN A 355 -2.94 5.52 7.49
C GLN A 355 -4.24 5.93 6.79
N LEU A 356 -5.40 5.55 7.34
CA LEU A 356 -6.71 5.91 6.78
C LEU A 356 -6.91 7.42 6.75
N ILE A 357 -6.51 8.15 7.79
CA ILE A 357 -6.61 9.60 7.81
C ILE A 357 -5.78 10.21 6.68
N ASN A 358 -4.56 9.72 6.45
CA ASN A 358 -3.72 10.22 5.37
C ASN A 358 -4.36 9.96 4.00
N ILE A 359 -4.89 8.74 3.79
CA ILE A 359 -5.63 8.37 2.57
C ILE A 359 -6.87 9.25 2.37
N PHE A 360 -7.69 9.46 3.40
CA PHE A 360 -8.90 10.26 3.27
C PHE A 360 -8.63 11.76 3.22
N ASN A 361 -7.56 12.24 3.84
CA ASN A 361 -7.08 13.60 3.64
C ASN A 361 -6.68 13.79 2.19
N LEU A 362 -5.88 12.88 1.63
CA LEU A 362 -5.51 12.88 0.21
C LEU A 362 -6.74 12.97 -0.70
N ILE A 363 -7.69 12.06 -0.51
CA ILE A 363 -8.93 12.03 -1.30
C ILE A 363 -9.76 13.31 -1.08
N HIS A 364 -9.79 13.82 0.16
CA HIS A 364 -10.47 15.07 0.46
C HIS A 364 -9.82 16.27 -0.24
N TYR A 365 -8.49 16.31 -0.36
CA TYR A 365 -7.76 17.34 -1.09
C TYR A 365 -8.02 17.27 -2.60
N PHE A 366 -8.19 16.09 -3.17
CA PHE A 366 -8.62 15.93 -4.57
C PHE A 366 -10.07 16.29 -4.84
N LYS A 367 -10.85 16.61 -3.80
CA LYS A 367 -12.13 17.29 -3.97
C LYS A 367 -11.86 18.69 -4.50
N LEU A 368 -11.78 18.81 -5.83
CA LEU A 368 -11.90 20.06 -6.57
C LEU A 368 -13.14 20.77 -6.03
N ASP A 369 -12.92 22.01 -5.59
CA ASP A 369 -13.85 22.78 -4.78
C ASP A 369 -15.30 22.65 -5.25
N LYS A 370 -16.22 22.47 -4.29
CA LYS A 370 -17.68 22.61 -4.54
C LYS A 370 -18.04 24.05 -4.98
N LYS A 371 -17.08 24.97 -4.96
CA LYS A 371 -17.20 26.37 -5.36
C LYS A 371 -16.24 26.70 -6.51
N LEU A 372 -16.43 26.08 -7.67
CA LEU A 372 -16.21 26.84 -8.91
C LEU A 372 -17.54 27.51 -9.21
N GLY A 373 -17.77 28.64 -8.53
CA GLY A 373 -18.82 29.58 -8.88
C GLY A 373 -18.40 30.26 -10.17
N LEU A 374 -18.94 29.76 -11.28
CA LEU A 374 -19.46 30.58 -12.36
C LEU A 374 -20.94 30.27 -12.47
#